data_AF-A0A128EU52-F1
#
_entry.id   AF-A0A128EU52-F1
#
_cell.length_a   1.000
_cell.length_b   1.000
_cell.length_c   1.000
_cell.angle_alpha   90.00
_cell.angle_beta   90.00
_cell.angle_gamma   90.00
#
_symmetry.space_group_name_H-M   'P 1'
#
loop_
_entity.id
_entity.type
_entity.pdbx_description
1 polymer ?
#
loop_
_entity_poly.entity_id
_entity_poly.type
_entity_poly.pdbx_seq_one_letter_code
_entity_poly.pdbx_strand_id
1 'polypeptide(L)'
;MKIVAVTACPTGIAHTYMAAAELKKAAQQIGIQIAVETQGAMGIENPLSIQDIARANVVLIASDIEVEDRARFTGSKIHCVTIEEVLTDPVKVLERCKTI
;
A
#
# COMPACT_ATOMS: atom_id res chain seq x y z
N MET A 1 -13.20 -3.50 -6.93
CA MET A 1 -12.61 -3.45 -5.58
C MET A 1 -11.71 -2.23 -5.51
N LYS A 2 -11.74 -1.48 -4.40
CA LYS A 2 -10.86 -0.34 -4.13
C LYS A 2 -9.93 -0.66 -2.98
N ILE A 3 -8.63 -0.55 -3.22
CA ILE A 3 -7.58 -0.72 -2.21
C ILE A 3 -6.88 0.61 -2.03
N VAL A 4 -6.52 0.94 -0.80
CA VAL A 4 -5.54 1.99 -0.53
C VAL A 4 -4.31 1.33 0.04
N ALA A 5 -3.12 1.78 -0.33
CA ALA A 5 -1.88 1.19 0.10
C ALA A 5 -0.90 2.24 0.64
N VAL A 6 -0.09 1.84 1.61
CA VAL A 6 1.08 2.59 2.06
C VAL A 6 2.31 1.75 1.81
N THR A 7 3.32 2.31 1.15
CA THR A 7 4.64 1.68 1.03
C THR A 7 5.64 2.44 1.91
N ALA A 8 6.44 1.74 2.70
CA ALA A 8 7.51 2.37 3.48
C ALA A 8 8.69 1.43 3.79
N CYS A 9 9.90 1.85 3.44
CA CYS A 9 11.14 1.09 3.60
C CYS A 9 12.18 1.94 4.37
N PRO A 10 12.92 1.37 5.34
CA PRO A 10 13.93 2.12 6.10
C PRO A 10 15.12 2.57 5.25
N THR A 11 15.46 1.77 4.22
CA THR A 11 16.64 1.98 3.39
C THR A 11 16.31 2.85 2.18
N GLY A 12 16.18 4.15 2.42
CA GLY A 12 16.01 5.16 1.36
C GLY A 12 14.66 5.10 0.64
N ILE A 13 14.63 5.65 -0.58
CA ILE A 13 13.39 5.87 -1.35
C ILE A 13 13.15 4.81 -2.44
N ALA A 14 14.17 4.04 -2.84
CA ALA A 14 14.12 3.20 -4.03
C ALA A 14 13.06 2.09 -3.90
N HIS A 15 13.15 1.25 -2.86
CA HIS A 15 12.20 0.16 -2.67
C HIS A 15 10.78 0.66 -2.38
N THR A 16 10.64 1.79 -1.67
CA THR A 16 9.34 2.44 -1.43
C THR A 16 8.63 2.78 -2.74
N TYR A 17 9.34 3.42 -3.69
CA TYR A 17 8.78 3.76 -5.00
C TYR A 17 8.60 2.56 -5.91
N MET A 18 9.55 1.62 -5.91
CA MET A 18 9.43 0.38 -6.70
C MET A 18 8.20 -0.40 -6.27
N ALA A 19 7.99 -0.59 -4.97
CA ALA A 19 6.81 -1.27 -4.44
C ALA A 19 5.52 -0.55 -4.85
N ALA A 20 5.50 0.79 -4.78
CA ALA A 20 4.34 1.57 -5.17
C ALA A 20 4.02 1.45 -6.68
N ALA A 21 5.05 1.45 -7.53
CA ALA A 21 4.91 1.29 -8.97
C ALA A 21 4.40 -0.12 -9.33
N GLU A 22 4.98 -1.16 -8.72
CA GLU A 22 4.58 -2.55 -8.97
C GLU A 22 3.15 -2.83 -8.47
N LEU A 23 2.74 -2.27 -7.33
CA LEU A 23 1.34 -2.35 -6.87
C LEU A 23 0.37 -1.69 -7.85
N LYS A 24 0.69 -0.50 -8.36
CA LYS A 24 -0.16 0.19 -9.36
C LYS A 24 -0.29 -0.63 -10.64
N LYS A 25 0.83 -1.16 -11.13
CA LYS A 25 0.90 -1.99 -12.33
C LYS A 25 0.12 -3.29 -12.17
N ALA A 26 0.32 -4.01 -11.07
CA ALA A 26 -0.39 -5.24 -10.76
C ALA A 26 -1.90 -5.00 -10.59
N ALA A 27 -2.29 -3.92 -9.91
CA ALA A 27 -3.70 -3.56 -9.76
C ALA A 27 -4.37 -3.30 -11.10
N GLN A 28 -3.69 -2.59 -12.02
CA GLN A 28 -4.18 -2.39 -13.38
C GLN A 28 -4.35 -3.73 -14.13
N GLN A 29 -3.40 -4.66 -14.00
CA GLN A 29 -3.46 -5.97 -14.65
C GLN A 29 -4.68 -6.80 -14.20
N ILE A 30 -5.04 -6.74 -12.92
CA ILE A 30 -6.15 -7.53 -12.35
C ILE A 30 -7.44 -6.74 -12.12
N GLY A 31 -7.54 -5.52 -12.68
CA GLY A 31 -8.75 -4.70 -12.67
C GLY A 31 -9.13 -4.13 -11.29
N ILE A 32 -8.16 -3.87 -10.42
CA ILE A 32 -8.36 -3.25 -9.10
C ILE A 32 -8.04 -1.76 -9.17
N GLN A 33 -8.85 -0.94 -8.50
CA GLN A 33 -8.50 0.45 -8.25
C GLN A 33 -7.60 0.53 -7.02
N ILE A 34 -6.43 1.15 -7.16
CA ILE A 34 -5.50 1.35 -6.06
C ILE A 34 -5.03 2.80 -5.97
N ALA A 35 -4.99 3.35 -4.76
CA ALA A 35 -4.25 4.56 -4.44
C ALA A 35 -3.08 4.17 -3.53
N VAL A 36 -1.88 4.67 -3.82
CA VAL A 36 -0.67 4.31 -3.07
C VAL A 36 0.00 5.57 -2.55
N GLU A 37 0.14 5.65 -1.24
CA GLU A 37 0.97 6.61 -0.53
C GLU A 37 2.35 5.99 -0.27
N THR A 38 3.39 6.81 -0.37
CA THR A 38 4.77 6.41 -0.17
C THR A 38 5.35 7.18 1.00
N GLN A 39 5.92 6.48 1.98
CA GLN A 39 6.62 7.08 3.11
C GLN A 39 8.08 6.62 3.08
N GLY A 40 9.01 7.56 2.95
CA GLY A 40 10.43 7.25 2.88
C GLY A 40 11.27 8.40 3.43
N ALA A 41 12.55 8.45 3.06
CA ALA A 41 13.46 9.49 3.54
C ALA A 41 13.03 10.94 3.17
N MET A 42 12.17 11.09 2.16
CA MET A 42 11.60 12.39 1.74
C MET A 42 10.29 12.75 2.49
N GLY A 43 9.86 11.92 3.44
CA GLY A 43 8.58 12.06 4.14
C GLY A 43 7.44 11.34 3.41
N ILE A 44 6.21 11.81 3.67
CA ILE A 44 4.98 11.27 3.08
C ILE A 44 4.71 11.94 1.74
N GLU A 45 4.55 11.13 0.70
CA GLU A 45 4.18 11.55 -0.64
C GLU A 45 2.94 10.82 -1.13
N ASN A 46 2.14 11.49 -1.97
CA ASN A 46 0.83 11.02 -2.43
C ASN A 46 -0.09 10.62 -1.26
N PRO A 47 -0.29 11.50 -0.27
CA PRO A 47 -1.03 11.17 0.95
C PRO A 47 -2.46 10.71 0.62
N LEU A 48 -2.88 9.60 1.23
CA LEU A 48 -4.23 9.09 1.10
C LEU A 48 -5.22 10.06 1.73
N SER A 49 -6.21 10.47 0.96
CA SER A 49 -7.30 11.30 1.48
C SER A 49 -8.20 10.49 2.41
N ILE A 50 -8.86 11.17 3.35
CA ILE A 50 -9.86 10.54 4.23
C ILE A 50 -10.97 9.86 3.42
N GLN A 51 -11.35 10.46 2.28
CA GLN A 51 -12.35 9.89 1.38
C GLN A 51 -11.87 8.61 0.70
N ASP A 52 -10.58 8.51 0.36
CA ASP A 52 -10.02 7.29 -0.22
C ASP A 52 -10.01 6.15 0.79
N ILE A 53 -9.62 6.44 2.04
CA ILE A 53 -9.59 5.47 3.14
C ILE A 53 -11.01 4.99 3.45
N ALA A 54 -11.96 5.91 3.59
CA ALA A 54 -13.35 5.57 3.90
C ALA A 54 -14.04 4.74 2.79
N ARG A 55 -13.63 4.91 1.52
CA ARG A 55 -14.18 4.17 0.38
C ARG A 55 -13.38 2.91 0.05
N ALA A 56 -12.28 2.67 0.74
CA ALA A 56 -11.45 1.49 0.52
C ALA A 56 -12.13 0.25 1.10
N ASN A 57 -12.04 -0.86 0.37
CA ASN A 57 -12.41 -2.17 0.89
C ASN A 57 -11.34 -2.71 1.85
N VAL A 58 -10.07 -2.45 1.55
CA VAL A 58 -8.90 -2.90 2.30
C VAL A 58 -7.83 -1.81 2.28
N VAL A 59 -7.14 -1.66 3.41
CA VAL A 59 -5.91 -0.89 3.56
C VAL A 59 -4.74 -1.87 3.53
N LEU A 60 -3.87 -1.76 2.52
CA LEU A 60 -2.64 -2.54 2.41
C LEU A 60 -1.46 -1.75 2.98
N ILE A 61 -0.83 -2.24 4.02
CA ILE A 61 0.41 -1.67 4.55
C ILE A 61 1.56 -2.57 4.10
N ALA A 62 2.30 -2.12 3.09
CA ALA A 62 3.51 -2.76 2.61
C ALA A 62 4.73 -2.05 3.22
N SER A 63 5.24 -2.52 4.35
CA SER A 63 6.28 -1.80 5.06
C SER A 63 7.20 -2.68 5.89
N ASP A 64 8.46 -2.28 5.96
CA ASP A 64 9.48 -2.86 6.84
C ASP A 64 9.77 -1.98 8.07
N ILE A 65 8.99 -0.90 8.26
CA ILE A 65 9.06 0.03 9.40
C ILE A 65 7.65 0.37 9.92
N GLU A 66 7.60 1.12 11.02
CA GLU A 66 6.35 1.72 11.47
C GLU A 66 5.92 2.84 10.50
N VAL A 67 4.65 2.78 10.11
CA VAL A 67 4.02 3.75 9.20
C VAL A 67 3.54 4.96 10.00
N GLU A 68 3.85 6.16 9.51
CA GLU A 68 3.35 7.42 10.05
C GLU A 68 1.84 7.56 9.85
N ASP A 69 1.18 8.21 10.81
CA ASP A 69 -0.27 8.43 10.86
C ASP A 69 -1.12 7.15 10.74
N ARG A 70 -0.61 6.00 11.21
CA ARG A 70 -1.33 4.72 11.15
C ARG A 70 -2.72 4.76 11.79
N ALA A 71 -2.94 5.62 12.78
CA ALA A 71 -4.22 5.75 13.49
C ALA A 71 -5.41 6.10 12.57
N ARG A 72 -5.18 6.74 11.40
CA ARG A 72 -6.25 7.06 10.44
C ARG A 72 -6.87 5.84 9.74
N PHE A 73 -6.22 4.69 9.84
CA PHE A 73 -6.73 3.42 9.32
C PHE A 73 -7.50 2.60 10.37
N THR A 74 -7.66 3.13 11.58
CA THR A 74 -8.43 2.48 12.65
C THR A 74 -9.84 2.15 12.19
N GLY A 75 -10.26 0.89 12.34
CA GLY A 75 -11.57 0.40 11.92
C GLY A 75 -11.65 -0.06 10.46
N SER A 76 -10.62 0.17 9.64
CA SER A 76 -10.51 -0.42 8.31
C SER A 76 -10.01 -1.87 8.37
N LYS A 77 -10.31 -2.66 7.33
CA LYS A 77 -9.65 -3.96 7.12
C LYS A 77 -8.21 -3.72 6.70
N ILE A 78 -7.26 -3.99 7.59
CA ILE A 78 -5.83 -3.78 7.33
C ILE A 78 -5.16 -5.12 6.97
N HIS A 79 -4.41 -5.15 5.88
CA HIS A 79 -3.51 -6.23 5.53
C HIS A 79 -2.07 -5.72 5.53
N CYS A 80 -1.19 -6.34 6.31
CA CYS A 80 0.22 -5.96 6.38
C CYS A 80 1.09 -6.99 5.65
N VAL A 81 2.06 -6.51 4.88
CA VAL A 81 3.07 -7.31 4.17
C VAL A 81 4.41 -6.57 4.19
N THR A 82 5.50 -7.27 3.88
CA THR A 82 6.80 -6.63 3.70
C THR A 82 6.93 -5.97 2.32
N ILE A 83 7.91 -5.08 2.16
CA ILE A 83 8.23 -4.51 0.85
C ILE A 83 8.74 -5.61 -0.11
N GLU A 84 9.51 -6.56 0.41
CA GLU A 84 10.04 -7.69 -0.37
C GLU A 84 8.92 -8.56 -0.97
N GLU A 85 7.86 -8.83 -0.20
CA GLU A 85 6.70 -9.58 -0.71
C GLU A 85 6.04 -8.88 -1.91
N VAL A 86 5.94 -7.54 -1.85
CA VAL A 86 5.38 -6.73 -2.96
C VAL A 86 6.28 -6.75 -4.17
N LEU A 87 7.60 -6.64 -3.98
CA LEU A 87 8.56 -6.65 -5.09
C LEU A 87 8.68 -8.03 -5.75
N THR A 88 8.43 -9.11 -4.98
CA THR A 88 8.49 -10.49 -5.48
C THR A 88 7.24 -10.86 -6.27
N ASP A 89 6.05 -10.60 -5.72
CA ASP A 89 4.79 -10.95 -6.36
C ASP A 89 3.65 -10.00 -5.95
N PRO A 90 3.54 -8.82 -6.59
CA PRO A 90 2.54 -7.82 -6.24
C PRO A 90 1.12 -8.30 -6.55
N VAL A 91 0.94 -9.16 -7.56
CA VAL A 91 -0.38 -9.71 -7.92
C VAL A 91 -0.89 -10.60 -6.80
N LYS A 92 -0.07 -11.51 -6.29
CA LYS A 92 -0.43 -12.39 -5.18
C LYS A 92 -0.73 -11.61 -3.89
N VAL A 93 0.00 -10.53 -3.62
CA VAL A 93 -0.32 -9.62 -2.50
C VAL A 93 -1.73 -9.04 -2.66
N LEU A 94 -2.06 -8.52 -3.83
CA LEU A 94 -3.37 -7.94 -4.10
C LEU A 94 -4.49 -8.97 -4.10
N GLU A 95 -4.22 -10.21 -4.52
CA GLU A 95 -5.18 -11.32 -4.43
C GLU A 95 -5.49 -11.72 -2.99
N ARG A 96 -4.47 -11.78 -2.12
CA ARG A 96 -4.69 -11.98 -0.67
C ARG A 96 -5.58 -10.90 -0.06
N CYS A 97 -5.47 -9.66 -0.55
CA CYS A 97 -6.37 -8.58 -0.11
C CYS A 97 -7.82 -8.81 -0.53
N LYS A 98 -8.11 -9.53 -1.63
CA LYS A 98 -9.49 -9.81 -2.07
C LYS A 98 -10.25 -10.74 -1.12
N THR A 99 -9.53 -11.55 -0.34
CA THR A 99 -10.12 -12.62 0.48
C THR A 99 -10.43 -12.22 1.93
N ILE A 100 -10.21 -10.95 2.30
CA ILE A 100 -10.36 -10.42 3.67
C ILE A 100 -11.69 -9.66 3.84
#